data_AF-A0A4Q1C6R4-F1
#
_entry.id   AF-A0A4Q1C6R4-F1
#
_cell.length_a   1.000
_cell.length_b   1.000
_cell.length_c   1.000
_cell.angle_alpha   90.00
_cell.angle_beta   90.00
_cell.angle_gamma   90.00
#
_symmetry.space_group_name_H-M   'P 1'
#
loop_
_entity.id
_entity.type
_entity.pdbx_description
1 polymer ?
#
loop_
_entity_poly.entity_id
_entity_poly.type
_entity_poly.pdbx_seq_one_letter_code
_entity_poly.pdbx_strand_id
1 'polypeptide(L)'
;MSTRSTYLARTLLTRAKALAGQLAEDGASGAQQRERLRELVAKVLVVEEGITEETKVRLVLEALPTVPAGRTVSDRELQEFAAVIEARLWR
;
A
#
# COMPACT_ATOMS: atom_id res chain seq x y z
N MET A 1 16.29 7.37 11.91
CA MET A 1 16.29 5.91 11.65
C MET A 1 14.99 5.56 10.95
N SER A 2 15.04 4.79 9.85
CA SER A 2 13.81 4.28 9.25
C SER A 2 13.27 3.16 10.13
N THR A 3 12.03 3.25 10.58
CA THR A 3 11.36 2.14 11.28
C THR A 3 10.91 1.09 10.27
N ARG A 4 10.55 -0.09 10.77
CA ARG A 4 9.90 -1.15 9.99
C ARG A 4 8.63 -0.65 9.31
N SER A 5 7.84 0.17 10.01
CA SER A 5 6.63 0.83 9.49
C SER A 5 6.93 1.77 8.34
N THR A 6 7.95 2.63 8.47
CA THR A 6 8.35 3.55 7.39
C THR A 6 8.82 2.80 6.15
N TYR A 7 9.56 1.70 6.31
CA TYR A 7 10.00 0.85 5.21
C TYR A 7 8.80 0.23 4.47
N LEU A 8 7.90 -0.42 5.20
CA LEU A 8 6.73 -1.06 4.63
C LEU A 8 5.79 -0.06 3.95
N ALA A 9 5.55 1.10 4.58
CA ALA A 9 4.79 2.20 4.00
C ALA A 9 5.37 2.64 2.65
N ARG A 10 6.69 2.86 2.61
CA ARG A 10 7.38 3.27 1.37
C ARG A 10 7.26 2.21 0.28
N THR A 11 7.44 0.93 0.63
CA THR A 11 7.32 -0.19 -0.32
C THR A 11 5.91 -0.27 -0.90
N LEU A 12 4.87 -0.20 -0.06
CA LEU A 12 3.48 -0.24 -0.48
C LEU A 12 3.13 0.94 -1.38
N LEU A 13 3.50 2.18 -1.00
CA LEU A 13 3.20 3.37 -1.78
C LEU A 13 3.90 3.37 -3.15
N THR A 14 5.17 2.94 -3.18
CA THR A 14 5.95 2.83 -4.43
C THR A 14 5.32 1.82 -5.37
N ARG A 15 4.98 0.63 -4.87
CA ARG A 15 4.40 -0.44 -5.67
C ARG A 15 2.95 -0.14 -6.10
N ALA A 16 2.15 0.48 -5.24
CA ALA A 16 0.80 0.92 -5.57
C ALA A 16 0.81 1.99 -6.68
N LYS A 17 1.75 2.94 -6.62
CA LYS A 17 1.94 3.93 -7.69
C LYS A 17 2.33 3.29 -9.02
N ALA A 18 3.25 2.33 -9.01
CA ALA A 18 3.64 1.59 -10.21
C ALA A 18 2.47 0.82 -10.81
N LEU A 19 1.70 0.13 -9.96
CA LEU A 19 0.49 -0.59 -10.36
C LEU A 19 -0.56 0.36 -10.96
N ALA A 20 -0.79 1.52 -10.34
CA ALA A 20 -1.74 2.51 -10.85
C ALA A 20 -1.35 3.03 -12.25
N GLY A 21 -0.06 3.19 -12.53
CA GLY A 21 0.43 3.53 -13.87
C GLY A 21 0.10 2.45 -14.89
N GLN A 22 0.45 1.20 -14.60
CA GLN A 22 0.18 0.05 -15.48
C GLN A 22 -1.32 -0.13 -15.75
N LEU A 23 -2.15 -0.05 -14.71
CA LEU A 23 -3.59 -0.22 -14.85
C LEU A 23 -4.27 0.91 -15.64
N ALA A 24 -3.71 2.13 -15.57
CA ALA A 24 -4.17 3.24 -16.39
C ALA A 24 -3.83 3.01 -17.87
N GLU A 25 -2.64 2.48 -18.17
CA GLU A 25 -2.22 2.10 -19.52
C GLU A 25 -3.09 0.96 -20.08
N ASP A 26 -3.42 -0.03 -19.25
CA ASP A 26 -4.25 -1.19 -19.62
C ASP A 26 -5.76 -0.86 -19.73
N GLY A 27 -6.18 0.36 -19.39
CA GLY A 27 -7.59 0.76 -19.39
C GLY A 27 -8.45 -0.01 -18.39
N ALA A 28 -7.85 -0.47 -17.28
CA ALA A 28 -8.54 -1.31 -16.30
C ALA A 28 -9.70 -0.59 -15.61
N SER A 29 -10.82 -1.29 -15.44
CA SER A 29 -11.98 -0.81 -14.69
C SER A 29 -11.68 -0.60 -13.21
N GLY A 30 -12.47 0.24 -12.53
CA GLY A 30 -12.29 0.50 -11.09
C GLY A 30 -12.46 -0.73 -10.19
N ALA A 31 -13.19 -1.76 -10.62
CA ALA A 31 -13.28 -3.04 -9.90
C ALA A 31 -11.98 -3.84 -10.02
N GLN A 32 -11.42 -3.93 -11.25
CA GLN A 32 -10.14 -4.58 -11.49
C GLN A 32 -9.00 -3.86 -10.76
N GLN A 33 -9.01 -2.52 -10.74
CA GLN A 33 -8.01 -1.75 -10.01
C GLN A 33 -8.03 -2.06 -8.51
N ARG A 34 -9.23 -2.12 -7.90
CA ARG A 34 -9.38 -2.47 -6.48
C ARG A 34 -8.90 -3.88 -6.18
N GLU A 35 -9.25 -4.87 -7.02
CA GLU A 35 -8.79 -6.24 -6.78
C GLU A 35 -7.26 -6.36 -6.91
N ARG A 36 -6.67 -5.75 -7.95
CA ARG A 36 -5.22 -5.75 -8.14
C ARG A 36 -4.48 -5.06 -7.00
N LEU A 37 -5.06 -3.99 -6.45
CA LEU A 37 -4.51 -3.30 -5.31
C LEU A 37 -4.57 -4.17 -4.04
N ARG A 38 -5.69 -4.89 -3.82
CA ARG A 38 -5.82 -5.87 -2.73
C ARG A 38 -4.77 -6.97 -2.84
N GLU A 39 -4.63 -7.58 -4.01
CA GLU A 39 -3.62 -8.61 -4.30
C GLU A 39 -2.20 -8.10 -4.00
N LEU A 40 -1.90 -6.86 -4.39
CA LEU A 40 -0.60 -6.24 -4.16
C LEU A 40 -0.31 -6.06 -2.67
N VAL A 41 -1.26 -5.49 -1.92
CA VAL A 41 -1.13 -5.30 -0.47
C VAL A 41 -0.93 -6.65 0.21
N ALA A 42 -1.75 -7.66 -0.12
CA ALA A 42 -1.61 -9.00 0.43
C ALA A 42 -0.22 -9.60 0.16
N LYS A 43 0.26 -9.55 -1.09
CA LYS A 43 1.59 -10.06 -1.46
C LYS A 43 2.72 -9.35 -0.70
N VAL A 44 2.65 -8.03 -0.58
CA VAL A 44 3.68 -7.26 0.14
C VAL A 44 3.68 -7.61 1.62
N LEU A 45 2.52 -7.71 2.26
CA LEU A 45 2.42 -8.10 3.67
C LEU A 45 2.93 -9.53 3.92
N VAL A 46 2.67 -10.46 3.00
CA VAL A 46 3.20 -11.82 3.12
C VAL A 46 4.73 -11.84 2.96
N VAL A 47 5.26 -11.16 1.94
CA VAL A 47 6.71 -11.21 1.62
C VAL A 47 7.54 -10.47 2.66
N GLU A 48 7.13 -9.26 3.04
CA GLU A 48 7.93 -8.41 3.93
C GLU A 48 7.73 -8.75 5.40
N GLU A 49 6.54 -9.23 5.77
CA GLU A 49 6.10 -9.34 7.16
C GLU A 49 5.61 -10.73 7.57
N GLY A 50 5.43 -11.65 6.62
CA GLY A 50 4.82 -12.96 6.88
C GLY A 50 3.33 -12.89 7.27
N ILE A 51 2.67 -11.75 7.05
CA ILE A 51 1.28 -11.53 7.46
C ILE A 51 0.34 -12.06 6.37
N THR A 52 -0.41 -13.11 6.70
CA THR A 52 -1.44 -13.73 5.84
C THR A 52 -2.88 -13.40 6.29
N GLU A 53 -3.05 -12.65 7.36
CA GLU A 53 -4.36 -12.31 7.92
C GLU A 53 -5.13 -11.34 7.02
N GLU A 54 -6.25 -11.78 6.45
CA GLU A 54 -7.08 -10.96 5.54
C GLU A 54 -7.58 -9.67 6.21
N THR A 55 -7.84 -9.69 7.52
CA THR A 55 -8.21 -8.49 8.28
C THR A 55 -7.12 -7.42 8.20
N LYS A 56 -5.85 -7.80 8.36
CA LYS A 56 -4.71 -6.87 8.28
C LYS A 56 -4.51 -6.35 6.85
N VAL A 57 -4.67 -7.22 5.85
CA VAL A 57 -4.67 -6.82 4.44
C VAL A 57 -5.70 -5.73 4.19
N ARG A 58 -6.94 -5.95 4.63
CA ARG A 58 -8.03 -4.98 4.47
C ARG A 58 -7.76 -3.67 5.20
N LEU A 59 -7.24 -3.72 6.43
CA LEU A 59 -6.89 -2.52 7.20
C LEU A 59 -5.83 -1.67 6.51
N VAL A 60 -4.78 -2.30 5.97
CA VAL A 60 -3.73 -1.61 5.22
C VAL A 60 -4.27 -1.07 3.90
N LEU A 61 -5.12 -1.83 3.21
CA LEU A 61 -5.76 -1.39 1.96
C LEU A 61 -6.64 -0.15 2.17
N GLU A 62 -7.46 -0.14 3.23
CA GLU A 62 -8.33 0.99 3.59
C GLU A 62 -7.53 2.23 4.01
N ALA A 63 -6.36 2.03 4.62
CA ALA A 63 -5.46 3.11 5.03
C ALA A 63 -4.54 3.62 3.91
N LEU A 64 -4.45 2.91 2.79
CA LEU A 64 -3.57 3.26 1.69
C LEU A 64 -4.07 4.56 1.05
N PRO A 65 -3.25 5.62 0.99
CA PRO A 65 -3.67 6.85 0.35
C PRO A 65 -3.82 6.62 -1.16
N THR A 66 -4.86 7.22 -1.74
CA THR A 66 -5.04 7.24 -3.19
C THR A 66 -3.91 8.07 -3.81
N VAL A 67 -2.97 7.41 -4.49
CA VAL A 67 -1.87 8.08 -5.21
C VAL A 67 -2.14 7.97 -6.71
N PRO A 68 -2.64 9.04 -7.37
CA PRO A 68 -2.77 9.06 -8.82
C PRO A 68 -1.42 8.86 -9.49
N ALA A 69 -1.43 8.27 -10.68
CA ALA A 69 -0.24 8.21 -11.54
C ALA A 69 0.36 9.62 -11.69
N GLY A 70 1.69 9.72 -11.55
CA GLY A 70 2.41 11.00 -11.66
C GLY A 70 2.45 11.88 -10.41
N ARG A 71 1.67 11.62 -9.35
CA ARG A 71 1.79 12.38 -8.09
C ARG A 71 2.98 11.91 -7.26
N THR A 72 3.74 12.84 -6.71
CA THR A 72 4.78 12.55 -5.71
C THR A 72 4.14 12.42 -4.34
N VAL A 73 4.42 11.31 -3.65
CA VAL A 73 4.05 11.11 -2.25
C VAL A 73 4.91 12.04 -1.40
N SER A 74 4.28 12.89 -0.59
CA SER A 74 5.02 13.75 0.33
C SER A 74 5.59 12.94 1.51
N ASP A 75 6.69 13.40 2.09
CA ASP A 75 7.25 12.77 3.29
C ASP A 75 6.24 12.75 4.45
N ARG A 76 5.37 13.76 4.53
CA ARG A 76 4.29 13.80 5.51
C ARG A 76 3.29 12.65 5.31
N GLU A 77 2.82 12.43 4.08
CA GLU A 77 1.90 11.33 3.77
C GLU A 77 2.54 9.97 4.05
N LEU A 78 3.84 9.83 3.76
CA LEU A 78 4.60 8.62 4.10
C LEU A 78 4.62 8.37 5.62
N GLN A 79 4.89 9.41 6.43
CA GLN A 79 4.95 9.27 7.88
C GLN A 79 3.56 9.00 8.49
N GLU A 80 2.52 9.67 7.99
CA GLU A 80 1.14 9.43 8.43
C GLU A 80 0.73 7.98 8.12
N PHE A 81 1.03 7.48 6.92
CA PHE A 81 0.73 6.09 6.56
C PHE A 81 1.56 5.09 7.37
N ALA A 82 2.85 5.37 7.59
CA ALA A 82 3.71 4.54 8.44
C ALA A 82 3.17 4.43 9.87
N ALA A 83 2.70 5.53 10.45
CA ALA A 83 2.10 5.53 11.78
C ALA A 83 0.82 4.66 11.84
N VAL A 84 0.00 4.68 10.79
CA VAL A 84 -1.19 3.81 10.69
C VAL A 84 -0.79 2.34 10.59
N ILE A 85 0.19 2.00 9.76
CA ILE A 85 0.71 0.63 9.64
C ILE A 85 1.20 0.13 11.01
N GLU A 86 1.99 0.94 11.70
CA GLU A 86 2.53 0.58 13.01
C GLU A 86 1.43 0.30 14.04
N ALA A 87 0.42 1.17 14.08
CA ALA A 87 -0.70 1.04 15.01
C ALA A 87 -1.65 -0.12 14.70
N ARG A 88 -1.67 -0.64 13.46
CA ARG A 88 -2.63 -1.65 13.01
C ARG A 88 -2.02 -3.04 12.87
N LEU A 89 -0.71 -3.15 12.65
CA LEU A 89 -0.04 -4.43 12.40
C LEU A 89 0.74 -4.97 13.60
N TRP A 90 1.28 -4.10 14.46
CA TRP A 90 2.18 -4.50 15.54
C TRP A 90 1.79 -3.97 16.93
N ARG A 91 0.63 -3.33 17.05
CA ARG A 91 -0.05 -3.11 18.33
C ARG A 91 -1.23 -4.05 18.45
#